data_AF-A0A1W5D475-F1
#
_entry.id   AF-A0A1W5D475-F1
#
_cell.length_a   1.000
_cell.length_b   1.000
_cell.length_c   1.000
_cell.angle_alpha   90.00
_cell.angle_beta   90.00
_cell.angle_gamma   90.00
#
_symmetry.space_group_name_H-M   'P 1'
#
loop_
_entity.id
_entity.type
_entity.pdbx_description
1 polymer ?
#
loop_
_entity_poly.entity_id
_entity_poly.type
_entity_poly.pdbx_seq_one_letter_code
_entity_poly.pdbx_strand_id
1 'polypeptide(L)'
;MAEAEAMYRRALEGKEKAWGREHTSTLDMVNNLGLLYKDQGKMAEAEAMYRRALEGKEKAWGPEHTSTLDTVHNLGRLYKVQGKMAEAEAMYRRALEGYEKAWGPEHTSTLRTVNNLGLLYAGQGKMAEAEAMYRRALEGYEKAWGPEHTSTLDTVNNLGNLYGDQGKMAEAEAMYRRALEGYEKAWGPEHTSTLHTVNNLGLLYA
;
A
#
# COMPACT_ATOMS: atom_id res chain seq x y z
N MET A 1 -14.76 -11.98 12.82
CA MET A 1 -14.94 -11.67 11.37
C MET A 1 -16.41 -11.58 10.97
N ALA A 2 -17.26 -12.56 11.27
CA ALA A 2 -18.69 -12.52 10.90
C ALA A 2 -19.48 -11.37 11.56
N GLU A 3 -19.17 -11.05 12.82
CA GLU A 3 -19.83 -9.95 13.54
C GLU A 3 -19.51 -8.57 12.93
N ALA A 4 -18.24 -8.33 12.58
CA ALA A 4 -17.84 -7.11 11.87
C ALA A 4 -18.61 -6.98 10.55
N GLU A 5 -18.67 -8.04 9.74
CA GLU A 5 -19.41 -8.04 8.47
C GLU A 5 -20.89 -7.70 8.65
N ALA A 6 -21.54 -8.30 9.66
CA ALA A 6 -22.93 -7.99 9.98
C ALA A 6 -23.13 -6.52 10.38
N MET A 7 -22.22 -5.97 11.20
CA MET A 7 -22.24 -4.55 11.60
C MET A 7 -22.05 -3.61 10.39
N TYR A 8 -21.07 -3.89 9.51
CA TYR A 8 -20.83 -3.11 8.31
C TYR A 8 -22.02 -3.16 7.34
N ARG A 9 -22.63 -4.33 7.13
CA ARG A 9 -23.82 -4.46 6.28
C ARG A 9 -25.02 -3.71 6.85
N ARG A 10 -25.28 -3.83 8.16
CA ARG A 10 -26.35 -3.07 8.83
C ARG A 10 -26.13 -1.56 8.72
N ALA A 11 -24.89 -1.10 8.90
CA ALA A 11 -24.56 0.31 8.75
C ALA A 11 -24.74 0.79 7.30
N LEU A 12 -24.36 -0.03 6.31
CA LEU A 12 -24.56 0.27 4.90
C LEU A 12 -26.04 0.41 4.55
N GLU A 13 -26.89 -0.55 4.95
CA GLU A 13 -28.33 -0.50 4.74
C GLU A 13 -28.97 0.75 5.36
N GLY A 14 -28.55 1.12 6.58
CA GLY A 14 -29.00 2.33 7.24
C GLY A 14 -28.64 3.60 6.47
N LYS A 15 -27.40 3.70 5.99
CA LYS A 15 -26.94 4.86 5.19
C LYS A 15 -27.61 4.93 3.82
N GLU A 16 -27.82 3.80 3.16
CA GLU A 16 -28.54 3.74 1.88
C GLU A 16 -29.98 4.25 2.03
N LYS A 17 -30.67 3.90 3.13
CA LYS A 17 -32.02 4.40 3.42
C LYS A 17 -32.03 5.89 3.79
N ALA A 18 -31.05 6.34 4.56
CA ALA A 18 -31.02 7.72 5.06
C ALA A 18 -30.58 8.73 4.00
N TRP A 19 -29.57 8.39 3.21
CA TRP A 19 -28.87 9.34 2.33
C TRP A 19 -28.80 8.89 0.87
N GLY A 20 -29.17 7.65 0.56
CA GLY A 20 -29.09 7.09 -0.79
C GLY A 20 -27.79 6.33 -1.08
N ARG A 21 -27.83 5.55 -2.17
CA ARG A 21 -26.75 4.61 -2.56
C ARG A 21 -25.48 5.30 -3.05
N GLU A 22 -25.63 6.48 -3.65
CA GLU A 22 -24.54 7.27 -4.23
C GLU A 22 -24.01 8.34 -3.26
N HIS A 23 -24.57 8.42 -2.05
CA HIS A 23 -24.09 9.39 -1.08
C HIS A 23 -22.69 9.02 -0.60
N THR A 24 -21.84 10.03 -0.44
CA THR A 24 -20.40 9.89 -0.16
C THR A 24 -20.12 9.02 1.07
N SER A 25 -20.83 9.29 2.17
CA SER A 25 -20.74 8.49 3.39
C SER A 25 -21.20 7.03 3.22
N THR A 26 -22.09 6.75 2.26
CA THR A 26 -22.50 5.40 1.88
C THR A 26 -21.37 4.73 1.09
N LEU A 27 -20.77 5.44 0.13
CA LEU A 27 -19.66 4.93 -0.68
C LEU A 27 -18.39 4.66 0.14
N ASP A 28 -18.11 5.47 1.17
CA ASP A 28 -17.03 5.19 2.13
C ASP A 28 -17.29 3.90 2.92
N MET A 29 -18.55 3.65 3.29
CA MET A 29 -18.95 2.39 3.94
C MET A 29 -18.76 1.20 3.00
N VAL A 30 -19.13 1.35 1.72
CA VAL A 30 -18.90 0.33 0.68
C VAL A 30 -17.40 0.05 0.53
N ASN A 31 -16.55 1.07 0.46
CA ASN A 31 -15.09 0.91 0.41
C ASN A 31 -14.54 0.14 1.62
N ASN A 32 -15.02 0.45 2.83
CA ASN A 32 -14.61 -0.22 4.05
C ASN A 32 -15.06 -1.69 4.10
N LEU A 33 -16.25 -2.00 3.56
CA LEU A 33 -16.69 -3.38 3.41
C LEU A 33 -15.80 -4.15 2.42
N GLY A 34 -15.30 -3.47 1.37
CA GLY A 34 -14.28 -4.01 0.46
C GLY A 34 -12.97 -4.37 1.17
N LEU A 35 -12.49 -3.51 2.08
CA LEU A 35 -11.31 -3.80 2.91
C LEU A 35 -11.54 -5.04 3.78
N LEU A 36 -12.69 -5.11 4.46
CA LEU A 36 -13.04 -6.26 5.29
C LEU A 36 -13.08 -7.56 4.49
N TYR A 37 -13.69 -7.55 3.30
CA TYR A 37 -13.73 -8.75 2.46
C TYR A 37 -12.35 -9.17 1.98
N LYS A 38 -11.47 -8.22 1.63
CA LYS A 38 -10.08 -8.53 1.28
C LYS A 38 -9.36 -9.23 2.44
N ASP A 39 -9.53 -8.73 3.67
CA ASP A 39 -8.92 -9.30 4.86
C ASP A 39 -9.51 -10.68 5.24
N GLN A 40 -10.73 -10.98 4.80
CA GLN A 40 -11.34 -12.32 4.90
C GLN A 40 -10.96 -13.28 3.76
N GLY A 41 -10.17 -12.83 2.78
CA GLY A 41 -9.87 -13.62 1.58
C GLY A 41 -11.01 -13.68 0.55
N LYS A 42 -12.10 -12.94 0.75
CA LYS A 42 -13.26 -12.84 -0.14
C LYS A 42 -12.99 -11.86 -1.28
N MET A 43 -12.08 -12.24 -2.17
CA MET A 43 -11.49 -11.33 -3.15
C MET A 43 -12.50 -10.81 -4.19
N ALA A 44 -13.49 -11.62 -4.58
CA ALA A 44 -14.51 -11.22 -5.55
C ALA A 44 -15.48 -10.19 -4.95
N GLU A 45 -15.89 -10.40 -3.70
CA GLU A 45 -16.76 -9.48 -2.96
C GLU A 45 -16.03 -8.17 -2.66
N ALA A 46 -14.73 -8.23 -2.33
CA ALA A 46 -13.90 -7.04 -2.17
C ALA A 46 -13.84 -6.21 -3.47
N GLU A 47 -13.61 -6.87 -4.61
CA GLU A 47 -13.57 -6.23 -5.93
C GLU A 47 -14.89 -5.55 -6.28
N ALA A 48 -16.01 -6.25 -6.04
CA ALA A 48 -17.34 -5.71 -6.28
C ALA A 48 -17.62 -4.46 -5.43
N MET A 49 -17.24 -4.48 -4.14
CA MET A 49 -17.41 -3.32 -3.26
C MET A 49 -16.54 -2.15 -3.71
N TYR A 50 -15.25 -2.35 -4.00
CA TYR A 50 -14.41 -1.24 -4.44
C TYR A 50 -14.84 -0.66 -5.79
N ARG A 51 -15.24 -1.50 -6.77
CA ARG A 51 -15.75 -0.98 -8.05
C ARG A 51 -17.00 -0.14 -7.86
N ARG A 52 -17.94 -0.60 -7.03
CA ARG A 52 -19.13 0.18 -6.68
C ARG A 52 -18.76 1.52 -6.02
N ALA A 53 -17.84 1.51 -5.06
CA ALA A 53 -17.38 2.73 -4.41
C ALA A 53 -16.68 3.68 -5.41
N LEU A 54 -15.86 3.14 -6.30
CA LEU A 54 -15.15 3.91 -7.32
C LEU A 54 -16.12 4.61 -8.26
N GLU A 55 -17.09 3.88 -8.84
CA GLU A 55 -18.07 4.43 -9.77
C GLU A 55 -18.87 5.57 -9.11
N GLY A 56 -19.35 5.36 -7.88
CA GLY A 56 -20.11 6.39 -7.17
C GLY A 56 -19.26 7.62 -6.83
N LYS A 57 -18.00 7.43 -6.41
CA LYS A 57 -17.11 8.54 -6.04
C LYS A 57 -16.66 9.33 -7.26
N GLU A 58 -16.42 8.67 -8.38
CA GLU A 58 -16.15 9.34 -9.66
C GLU A 58 -17.32 10.23 -10.08
N LYS A 59 -18.56 9.77 -9.93
CA LYS A 59 -19.75 10.59 -10.23
C LYS A 59 -19.92 11.74 -9.24
N ALA A 60 -19.67 11.51 -7.96
CA ALA A 60 -19.91 12.50 -6.91
C ALA A 60 -18.85 13.61 -6.84
N TRP A 61 -17.57 13.26 -7.03
CA TRP A 61 -16.44 14.16 -6.80
C TRP A 61 -15.43 14.23 -7.96
N GLY A 62 -15.58 13.36 -8.95
CA GLY A 62 -14.65 13.26 -10.06
C GLY A 62 -13.53 12.24 -9.84
N PRO A 63 -12.81 11.90 -10.92
CA PRO A 63 -11.81 10.83 -10.94
C PRO A 63 -10.52 11.16 -10.19
N GLU A 64 -10.23 12.43 -9.95
CA GLU A 64 -9.01 12.93 -9.30
C GLU A 64 -9.21 13.28 -7.82
N HIS A 65 -10.43 13.21 -7.30
CA HIS A 65 -10.67 13.50 -5.89
C HIS A 65 -9.97 12.47 -5.00
N THR A 66 -9.35 12.90 -3.91
CA THR A 66 -8.47 12.06 -3.08
C THR A 66 -9.15 10.83 -2.51
N SER A 67 -10.42 10.94 -2.11
CA SER A 67 -11.21 9.78 -1.67
C SER A 67 -11.54 8.79 -2.80
N THR A 68 -11.63 9.26 -4.06
CA THR A 68 -11.71 8.40 -5.25
C THR A 68 -10.37 7.67 -5.45
N LEU A 69 -9.26 8.41 -5.34
CA LEU A 69 -7.90 7.86 -5.46
C LEU A 69 -7.57 6.84 -4.37
N ASP A 70 -8.09 6.99 -3.15
CA ASP A 70 -7.96 5.99 -2.08
C ASP A 70 -8.59 4.65 -2.50
N THR A 71 -9.76 4.69 -3.12
CA THR A 71 -10.43 3.49 -3.65
C THR A 71 -9.66 2.89 -4.83
N VAL A 72 -9.12 3.72 -5.74
CA VAL A 72 -8.23 3.27 -6.83
C VAL A 72 -6.98 2.58 -6.26
N HIS A 73 -6.32 3.17 -5.27
CA HIS A 73 -5.16 2.56 -4.61
C HIS A 73 -5.50 1.21 -3.95
N ASN A 74 -6.66 1.10 -3.32
CA ASN A 74 -7.13 -0.16 -2.73
C ASN A 74 -7.43 -1.24 -3.78
N LEU A 75 -7.97 -0.87 -4.94
CA LEU A 75 -8.09 -1.78 -6.08
C LEU A 75 -6.72 -2.27 -6.57
N GLY A 76 -5.73 -1.38 -6.63
CA GLY A 76 -4.35 -1.75 -6.97
C GLY A 76 -3.79 -2.82 -6.01
N ARG A 77 -4.01 -2.64 -4.70
CA ARG A 77 -3.64 -3.64 -3.68
C ARG A 77 -4.37 -4.96 -3.86
N LEU A 78 -5.68 -4.92 -4.11
CA LEU A 78 -6.49 -6.12 -4.32
C LEU A 78 -6.02 -6.91 -5.55
N TYR A 79 -5.82 -6.23 -6.68
CA TYR A 79 -5.36 -6.87 -7.91
C TYR A 79 -3.97 -7.47 -7.78
N LYS A 80 -3.05 -6.80 -7.06
CA LYS A 80 -1.73 -7.38 -6.75
C LYS A 80 -1.89 -8.72 -6.01
N VAL A 81 -2.74 -8.78 -4.98
CA VAL A 81 -2.97 -10.00 -4.20
C VAL A 81 -3.63 -11.10 -5.05
N GLN A 82 -4.48 -10.73 -6.02
CA GLN A 82 -5.07 -11.67 -6.98
C GLN A 82 -4.09 -12.12 -8.09
N GLY A 83 -2.86 -11.60 -8.14
CA GLY A 83 -1.90 -11.86 -9.22
C GLY A 83 -2.19 -11.11 -10.53
N LYS A 84 -3.19 -10.21 -10.54
CA LYS A 84 -3.56 -9.35 -11.67
C LYS A 84 -2.61 -8.16 -11.78
N MET A 85 -1.36 -8.44 -12.13
CA MET A 85 -0.27 -7.46 -12.00
C MET A 85 -0.45 -6.24 -12.92
N ALA A 86 -0.99 -6.40 -14.13
CA ALA A 86 -1.20 -5.30 -15.07
C ALA A 86 -2.32 -4.36 -14.57
N GLU A 87 -3.41 -4.90 -14.06
CA GLU A 87 -4.50 -4.14 -13.48
C GLU A 87 -4.07 -3.43 -12.20
N ALA A 88 -3.24 -4.08 -11.38
CA ALA A 88 -2.64 -3.45 -10.20
C ALA A 88 -1.76 -2.25 -10.59
N GLU A 89 -0.91 -2.40 -11.61
CA GLU A 89 -0.04 -1.34 -12.12
C GLU A 89 -0.84 -0.14 -12.62
N ALA A 90 -1.90 -0.40 -13.41
CA ALA A 90 -2.79 0.64 -13.92
C ALA A 90 -3.47 1.42 -12.79
N MET A 91 -3.99 0.72 -11.78
CA MET A 91 -4.61 1.37 -10.62
C MET A 91 -3.60 2.20 -9.83
N TYR A 92 -2.42 1.67 -9.52
CA TYR A 92 -1.43 2.43 -8.76
C TYR A 92 -0.89 3.63 -9.53
N ARG A 93 -0.65 3.53 -10.84
CA ARG A 93 -0.23 4.69 -11.65
C ARG A 93 -1.29 5.79 -11.65
N ARG A 94 -2.57 5.41 -11.82
CA ARG A 94 -3.68 6.36 -11.74
C ARG A 94 -3.75 7.04 -10.36
N ALA A 95 -3.61 6.28 -9.28
CA ALA A 95 -3.58 6.83 -7.93
C ALA A 95 -2.37 7.76 -7.73
N LEU A 96 -1.19 7.38 -8.22
CA LEU A 96 0.04 8.14 -8.11
C LEU A 96 -0.09 9.51 -8.78
N GLU A 97 -0.51 9.55 -10.04
CA GLU A 97 -0.71 10.79 -10.79
C GLU A 97 -1.71 11.72 -10.08
N GLY A 98 -2.83 11.16 -9.62
CA GLY A 98 -3.83 11.93 -8.90
C GLY A 98 -3.32 12.50 -7.57
N TYR A 99 -2.59 11.72 -6.77
CA TYR A 99 -2.05 12.20 -5.50
C TYR A 99 -0.92 13.21 -5.69
N GLU A 100 -0.06 13.02 -6.70
CA GLU A 100 0.96 14.01 -7.06
C GLU A 100 0.33 15.35 -7.40
N LYS A 101 -0.76 15.35 -8.17
CA LYS A 101 -1.50 16.56 -8.51
C LYS A 101 -2.19 17.20 -7.30
N ALA A 102 -2.80 16.39 -6.45
CA ALA A 102 -3.59 16.88 -5.32
C ALA A 102 -2.73 17.39 -4.14
N TRP A 103 -1.63 16.69 -3.84
CA TRP A 103 -0.86 16.89 -2.61
C TRP A 103 0.65 17.00 -2.82
N GLY A 104 1.14 16.74 -4.04
CA GLY A 104 2.56 16.80 -4.37
C GLY A 104 3.29 15.46 -4.22
N PRO A 105 4.56 15.42 -4.70
CA PRO A 105 5.36 14.20 -4.79
C PRO A 105 5.78 13.61 -3.44
N GLU A 106 5.85 14.43 -2.39
CA GLU A 106 6.35 14.04 -1.06
C GLU A 106 5.24 13.72 -0.06
N HIS A 107 3.97 13.84 -0.47
CA HIS A 107 2.86 13.51 0.41
C HIS A 107 2.82 12.00 0.72
N THR A 108 2.42 11.66 1.95
CA THR A 108 2.38 10.26 2.44
C THR A 108 1.65 9.29 1.51
N SER A 109 0.47 9.66 0.99
CA SER A 109 -0.28 8.80 0.07
C SER A 109 0.42 8.60 -1.28
N THR A 110 1.14 9.62 -1.74
CA THR A 110 1.98 9.57 -2.93
C THR A 110 3.12 8.59 -2.71
N LEU A 111 3.92 8.78 -1.65
CA LEU A 111 5.05 7.93 -1.32
C LEU A 111 4.64 6.47 -1.04
N ARG A 112 3.48 6.26 -0.40
CA ARG A 112 2.94 4.91 -0.19
C ARG A 112 2.62 4.22 -1.52
N THR A 113 2.08 4.97 -2.47
CA THR A 113 1.78 4.45 -3.81
C THR A 113 3.05 4.15 -4.60
N VAL A 114 4.06 5.02 -4.50
CA VAL A 114 5.39 4.78 -5.08
C VAL A 114 6.01 3.50 -4.50
N ASN A 115 6.05 3.33 -3.18
CA ASN A 115 6.58 2.11 -2.55
C ASN A 115 5.80 0.85 -2.99
N ASN A 116 4.47 0.93 -3.12
CA ASN A 116 3.65 -0.19 -3.60
C ASN A 116 3.90 -0.53 -5.08
N LEU A 117 4.20 0.46 -5.94
CA LEU A 117 4.68 0.23 -7.30
C LEU A 117 6.04 -0.47 -7.29
N GLY A 118 6.96 -0.08 -6.39
CA GLY A 118 8.23 -0.78 -6.19
C GLY A 118 8.04 -2.26 -5.88
N LEU A 119 7.15 -2.58 -4.93
CA LEU A 119 6.79 -3.95 -4.59
C LEU A 119 6.15 -4.71 -5.76
N LEU A 120 5.35 -4.03 -6.58
CA LEU A 120 4.72 -4.63 -7.76
C LEU A 120 5.77 -4.98 -8.82
N TYR A 121 6.68 -4.05 -9.11
CA TYR A 121 7.74 -4.25 -10.10
C TYR A 121 8.74 -5.32 -9.65
N ALA A 122 9.10 -5.35 -8.36
CA ALA A 122 9.95 -6.42 -7.81
C ALA A 122 9.31 -7.80 -8.02
N GLY A 123 8.00 -7.93 -7.73
CA GLY A 123 7.26 -9.17 -7.99
C GLY A 123 7.11 -9.55 -9.46
N GLN A 124 7.30 -8.60 -10.39
CA GLN A 124 7.35 -8.84 -11.83
C GLN A 124 8.78 -9.11 -12.35
N GLY A 125 9.81 -9.05 -11.48
CA GLY A 125 11.21 -9.14 -11.88
C GLY A 125 11.75 -7.87 -12.58
N LYS A 126 10.99 -6.77 -12.57
CA LYS A 126 11.39 -5.46 -13.12
C LYS A 126 12.26 -4.72 -12.11
N MET A 127 13.47 -5.24 -11.91
CA MET A 127 14.30 -4.83 -10.77
C MET A 127 14.76 -3.36 -10.84
N ALA A 128 15.01 -2.82 -12.03
CA ALA A 128 15.43 -1.44 -12.20
C ALA A 128 14.29 -0.45 -11.88
N GLU A 129 13.08 -0.75 -12.34
CA GLU A 129 11.89 0.04 -12.04
C GLU A 129 11.52 -0.05 -10.56
N ALA A 130 11.68 -1.22 -9.94
CA ALA A 130 11.49 -1.39 -8.49
C ALA A 130 12.48 -0.52 -7.69
N GLU A 131 13.76 -0.55 -8.06
CA GLU A 131 14.82 0.25 -7.41
C GLU A 131 14.53 1.75 -7.53
N ALA A 132 14.13 2.21 -8.71
CA ALA A 132 13.77 3.61 -8.94
C ALA A 132 12.58 4.04 -8.06
N MET A 133 11.54 3.22 -7.93
CA MET A 133 10.40 3.50 -7.07
C MET A 133 10.82 3.53 -5.59
N TYR A 134 11.55 2.53 -5.10
CA TYR A 134 11.94 2.51 -3.69
C TYR A 134 12.88 3.66 -3.32
N ARG A 135 13.85 4.01 -4.17
CA ARG A 135 14.72 5.17 -3.91
C ARG A 135 13.92 6.47 -3.82
N ARG A 136 12.96 6.66 -4.73
CA ARG A 136 12.05 7.81 -4.70
C ARG A 136 11.21 7.84 -3.41
N ALA A 137 10.65 6.69 -2.99
CA ALA A 137 9.91 6.61 -1.74
C ALA A 137 10.80 6.87 -0.51
N LEU A 138 12.03 6.34 -0.51
CA LEU A 138 13.01 6.50 0.56
C LEU A 138 13.35 7.98 0.76
N GLU A 139 13.75 8.67 -0.30
CA GLU A 139 14.09 10.10 -0.26
C GLU A 139 12.92 10.93 0.28
N GLY A 140 11.70 10.66 -0.22
CA GLY A 140 10.51 11.36 0.23
C GLY A 140 10.18 11.10 1.71
N TYR A 141 10.26 9.85 2.17
CA TYR A 141 9.97 9.51 3.57
C TYR A 141 11.05 10.03 4.53
N GLU A 142 12.32 9.99 4.14
CA GLU A 142 13.41 10.60 4.91
C GLU A 142 13.19 12.10 5.10
N LYS A 143 12.78 12.80 4.04
CA LYS A 143 12.52 14.24 4.11
C LYS A 143 11.26 14.55 4.92
N ALA A 144 10.19 13.79 4.74
CA ALA A 144 8.92 14.07 5.40
C ALA A 144 8.95 13.74 6.90
N TRP A 145 9.55 12.60 7.27
CA TRP A 145 9.39 11.99 8.59
C TRP A 145 10.71 11.59 9.26
N GLY A 146 11.83 11.67 8.55
CA GLY A 146 13.14 11.34 9.05
C GLY A 146 13.59 9.91 8.75
N PRO A 147 14.90 9.63 8.97
CA PRO A 147 15.54 8.37 8.60
C PRO A 147 15.08 7.16 9.43
N GLU A 148 14.55 7.40 10.63
CA GLU A 148 14.14 6.36 11.59
C GLU A 148 12.62 6.11 11.58
N HIS A 149 11.86 6.85 10.77
CA HIS A 149 10.42 6.61 10.67
C HIS A 149 10.15 5.22 10.07
N THR A 150 9.10 4.56 10.55
CA THR A 150 8.79 3.17 10.22
C THR A 150 8.63 2.93 8.72
N SER A 151 7.93 3.81 7.99
CA SER A 151 7.82 3.72 6.53
C SER A 151 9.15 3.95 5.79
N THR A 152 10.07 4.74 6.37
CA THR A 152 11.43 4.89 5.84
C THR A 152 12.16 3.55 5.99
N LEU A 153 12.13 2.96 7.17
CA LEU A 153 12.76 1.66 7.46
C LEU A 153 12.15 0.51 6.65
N ASP A 154 10.84 0.50 6.44
CA ASP A 154 10.16 -0.47 5.57
C ASP A 154 10.70 -0.38 4.14
N THR A 155 10.90 0.85 3.63
CA THR A 155 11.44 1.10 2.29
C THR A 155 12.92 0.70 2.20
N VAL A 156 13.71 0.96 3.25
CA VAL A 156 15.11 0.49 3.35
C VAL A 156 15.16 -1.04 3.32
N ASN A 157 14.34 -1.74 4.10
CA ASN A 157 14.29 -3.19 4.10
C ASN A 157 13.87 -3.74 2.72
N ASN A 158 12.93 -3.10 2.02
CA ASN A 158 12.54 -3.47 0.67
C ASN A 158 13.68 -3.30 -0.36
N LEU A 159 14.50 -2.24 -0.23
CA LEU A 159 15.72 -2.10 -1.02
C LEU A 159 16.74 -3.19 -0.70
N GLY A 160 16.88 -3.57 0.57
CA GLY A 160 17.73 -4.70 0.97
C GLY A 160 17.33 -6.00 0.26
N ASN A 161 16.03 -6.33 0.28
CA ASN A 161 15.50 -7.49 -0.44
C ASN A 161 15.81 -7.41 -1.94
N LEU A 162 15.54 -6.25 -2.56
CA LEU A 162 15.77 -6.06 -3.99
C LEU A 162 17.25 -6.25 -4.36
N TYR A 163 18.18 -5.74 -3.56
CA TYR A 163 19.61 -5.91 -3.79
C TYR A 163 20.06 -7.35 -3.56
N GLY A 164 19.50 -8.05 -2.56
CA GLY A 164 19.73 -9.47 -2.35
C GLY A 164 19.31 -10.30 -3.57
N ASP A 165 18.12 -10.04 -4.10
CA ASP A 165 17.60 -10.69 -5.32
C ASP A 165 18.46 -10.40 -6.56
N GLN A 166 19.15 -9.25 -6.60
CA GLN A 166 20.11 -8.88 -7.65
C GLN A 166 21.52 -9.45 -7.42
N GLY A 167 21.79 -10.11 -6.29
CA GLY A 167 23.12 -10.58 -5.88
C GLY A 167 24.07 -9.48 -5.40
N LYS A 168 23.57 -8.27 -5.15
CA LYS A 168 24.33 -7.12 -4.63
C LYS A 168 24.43 -7.21 -3.11
N MET A 169 25.20 -8.17 -2.63
CA MET A 169 25.19 -8.55 -1.21
C MET A 169 25.65 -7.43 -0.28
N ALA A 170 26.66 -6.65 -0.67
CA ALA A 170 27.15 -5.54 0.15
C ALA A 170 26.10 -4.43 0.32
N GLU A 171 25.40 -4.08 -0.76
CA GLU A 171 24.32 -3.10 -0.74
C GLU A 171 23.11 -3.61 0.04
N ALA A 172 22.76 -4.90 -0.10
CA ALA A 172 21.70 -5.54 0.68
C ALA A 172 22.01 -5.50 2.18
N GLU A 173 23.24 -5.87 2.56
CA GLU A 173 23.70 -5.87 3.95
C GLU A 173 23.63 -4.47 4.56
N ALA A 174 24.10 -3.45 3.83
CA ALA A 174 24.04 -2.06 4.26
C ALA A 174 22.60 -1.60 4.53
N MET A 175 21.67 -1.95 3.64
CA MET A 175 20.25 -1.64 3.83
C MET A 175 19.67 -2.37 5.05
N TYR A 176 19.88 -3.67 5.19
CA TYR A 176 19.32 -4.41 6.31
C TYR A 176 19.90 -3.98 7.66
N ARG A 177 21.20 -3.70 7.76
CA ARG A 177 21.80 -3.18 9.00
C ARG A 177 21.16 -1.86 9.40
N ARG A 178 20.96 -0.96 8.44
CA ARG A 178 20.27 0.31 8.67
C ARG A 178 18.83 0.12 9.14
N ALA A 179 18.08 -0.79 8.50
CA ALA A 179 16.71 -1.09 8.91
C ALA A 179 16.67 -1.71 10.32
N LEU A 180 17.59 -2.62 10.62
CA LEU A 180 17.70 -3.31 11.91
C LEU A 180 17.92 -2.31 13.04
N GLU A 181 18.94 -1.45 12.92
CA GLU A 181 19.26 -0.42 13.92
C GLU A 181 18.04 0.50 14.17
N GLY A 182 17.37 0.92 13.08
CA GLY A 182 16.18 1.77 13.18
C GLY A 182 15.01 1.08 13.89
N TYR A 183 14.70 -0.18 13.53
CA TYR A 183 13.59 -0.91 14.15
C TYR A 183 13.88 -1.27 15.61
N GLU A 184 15.11 -1.65 15.95
CA GLU A 184 15.53 -1.89 17.33
C GLU A 184 15.32 -0.65 18.19
N LYS A 185 15.68 0.53 17.68
CA LYS A 185 15.48 1.79 18.40
C LYS A 185 14.00 2.17 18.52
N ALA A 186 13.22 1.98 17.46
CA ALA A 186 11.81 2.38 17.42
C ALA A 186 10.91 1.47 18.27
N TRP A 187 11.14 0.15 18.22
CA TRP A 187 10.21 -0.86 18.71
C TRP A 187 10.85 -1.97 19.56
N GLY A 188 12.18 -2.00 19.64
CA GLY A 188 12.92 -3.00 20.39
C GLY A 188 13.31 -4.25 19.57
N PRO A 189 14.17 -5.11 20.15
CA PRO A 189 14.76 -6.28 19.48
C PRO A 189 13.74 -7.38 19.16
N GLU A 190 12.66 -7.49 19.94
CA GLU A 190 11.66 -8.56 19.80
C GLU A 190 10.51 -8.20 18.85
N HIS A 191 10.49 -6.98 18.31
CA HIS A 191 9.44 -6.59 17.39
C HIS A 191 9.53 -7.35 16.07
N THR A 192 8.37 -7.71 15.49
CA THR A 192 8.27 -8.52 14.27
C THR A 192 9.13 -7.99 13.11
N SER A 193 9.13 -6.69 12.85
CA SER A 193 9.96 -6.09 11.80
C SER A 193 11.46 -6.20 12.07
N THR A 194 11.86 -6.11 13.34
CA THR A 194 13.24 -6.30 13.77
C THR A 194 13.67 -7.73 13.51
N LEU A 195 12.90 -8.70 14.00
CA LEU A 195 13.16 -10.13 13.80
C LEU A 195 13.16 -10.53 12.32
N HIS A 196 12.27 -9.95 11.51
CA HIS A 196 12.27 -10.16 10.07
C HIS A 196 13.56 -9.65 9.41
N THR A 197 14.05 -8.48 9.83
CA THR A 197 15.31 -7.93 9.31
C THR A 197 16.52 -8.78 9.73
N VAL A 198 16.52 -9.30 10.97
CA VAL A 198 17.53 -10.27 11.43
C VAL A 198 17.52 -11.53 10.58
N ASN A 199 16.34 -12.07 10.27
CA ASN A 199 16.21 -13.22 9.38
C ASN A 199 16.78 -12.93 7.98
N ASN A 200 16.50 -11.76 7.41
CA ASN A 200 17.02 -11.37 6.10
C ASN A 200 18.54 -11.26 6.09
N LEU A 201 19.15 -10.69 7.15
CA LEU A 201 20.60 -10.70 7.32
C LEU A 201 21.16 -12.11 7.46
N GLY A 202 20.48 -12.98 8.20
CA GLY A 202 20.87 -14.39 8.34
C GLY A 202 20.87 -15.13 6.99
N LEU A 203 19.84 -14.90 6.17
CA LEU A 203 19.76 -15.44 4.81
C LEU A 203 20.84 -14.88 3.89
N LEU A 204 21.22 -13.62 4.06
CA LEU A 204 22.26 -12.98 3.26
C LEU A 204 23.67 -13.57 3.52
N TYR A 205 23.92 -14.04 4.75
CA TYR A 205 25.20 -14.65 5.14
C TYR A 205 25.26 -16.17 4.96
N ALA A 206 24.16 -16.82 4.56
CA ALA A 206 24.08 -18.26 4.34
C ALA A 206 24.64 -18.67 2.98
#